data_AF-A0AAN8FAH3-F1
#
_entry.id   AF-A0AAN8FAH3-F1
#
_cell.length_a   1.000
_cell.length_b   1.000
_cell.length_c   1.000
_cell.angle_alpha   90.00
_cell.angle_beta   90.00
_cell.angle_gamma   90.00
#
_symmetry.space_group_name_H-M   'P 1'
#
loop_
_entity.id
_entity.type
_entity.pdbx_description
1 polymer ?
#
loop_
_entity_poly.entity_id
_entity_poly.type
_entity_poly.pdbx_seq_one_letter_code
_entity_poly.pdbx_strand_id
1 'polypeptide(L)'
;MILPALAIVLTLSALTKGQHTHHPCAARDVGKNFVVCVCNSTYCDDVEPVGDLHLGQAALYYSSHSASRLVKSNLRPSTDRAEDSILLTLDSRTTYQKMLGFGGAFTDSAGIVLQSLPKSMQDTVLEGYYGPNGLQYTIGRVPMASTDFSTHEYSYADSPGDFSLANFSLTTEDWEYKIPYIIQAQQLSGNSTRFFSSPWSAPAWMKTNGHMKGGGRLRGQEGGEYYKTWANYFVRFFEEYHKNGVDFWGVTVQNEPTSGLNPDYRWQTMYFSAAMERNFVKNLLGPALKSSPYTKDLKLMINDDQRFNLPQWADTILGDPEAAKYVAGVAVHWYEDNEVPASVLTTTHNRHPDFFILATEACEGYLPTQGKPVLGDWGRAETYANDIIE
;
A
#
# COMPACT_ATOMS: atom_id res chain seq x y z
N MET A 1 37.47 44.03 19.98
CA MET A 1 36.80 45.05 19.14
C MET A 1 35.97 44.31 18.09
N ILE A 2 34.65 44.26 18.33
CA ILE A 2 33.51 44.08 17.41
C ILE A 2 33.65 43.07 16.24
N LEU A 3 33.00 41.90 16.38
CA LEU A 3 32.48 41.11 15.26
C LEU A 3 31.01 41.50 15.01
N PRO A 4 30.53 41.57 13.75
CA PRO A 4 29.15 41.94 13.46
C PRO A 4 28.21 40.74 13.63
N ALA A 5 27.05 40.98 14.23
CA ALA A 5 25.97 40.01 14.34
C ALA A 5 25.26 39.86 12.99
N LEU A 6 25.23 38.65 12.46
CA LEU A 6 24.44 38.28 11.29
C LEU A 6 22.99 38.06 11.74
N ALA A 7 22.10 39.01 11.43
CA ALA A 7 20.68 38.86 11.67
C ALA A 7 20.08 37.93 10.59
N ILE A 8 19.74 36.70 10.98
CA ILE A 8 18.93 35.80 10.16
C ILE A 8 17.49 36.29 10.25
N VAL A 9 17.02 36.93 9.19
CA VAL A 9 15.61 37.27 9.02
C VAL A 9 14.86 36.00 8.66
N LEU A 10 14.31 35.31 9.66
CA LEU A 10 13.27 34.31 9.47
C LEU A 10 11.98 35.04 9.10
N THR A 11 11.69 35.13 7.81
CA THR A 11 10.35 35.47 7.34
C THR A 11 9.42 34.30 7.68
N LEU A 12 8.73 34.38 8.82
CA LEU A 12 7.48 33.65 9.02
C LEU A 12 6.45 34.25 8.07
N SER A 13 6.31 33.65 6.88
CA SER A 13 5.10 33.81 6.10
C SER A 13 3.99 33.10 6.84
N ALA A 14 3.20 33.87 7.60
CA ALA A 14 1.90 33.40 8.04
C ALA A 14 1.06 33.17 6.78
N LEU A 15 0.94 31.90 6.36
CA LEU A 15 -0.04 31.49 5.37
C LEU A 15 -1.40 31.79 5.96
N THR A 16 -1.99 32.92 5.58
CA THR A 16 -3.42 33.14 5.69
C THR A 16 -4.08 31.96 4.98
N LYS A 17 -4.76 31.07 5.71
CA LYS A 17 -5.59 30.01 5.13
C LYS A 17 -6.57 30.71 4.19
N GLY A 18 -6.26 30.70 2.89
CA GLY A 18 -7.20 31.14 1.88
C GLY A 18 -8.46 30.30 2.03
N GLN A 19 -9.62 30.94 1.88
CA GLN A 19 -10.90 30.24 1.91
C GLN A 19 -10.89 29.25 0.75
N HIS A 20 -10.69 27.95 1.04
CA HIS A 20 -10.70 26.90 0.04
C HIS A 20 -12.07 26.90 -0.64
N THR A 21 -12.08 27.01 -1.96
CA THR A 21 -13.30 26.96 -2.78
C THR A 21 -13.39 25.56 -3.34
N HIS A 22 -14.42 24.81 -2.94
CA HIS A 22 -14.65 23.45 -3.39
C HIS A 22 -15.00 23.42 -4.90
N HIS A 23 -14.41 22.46 -5.62
CA HIS A 23 -14.62 22.22 -7.03
C HIS A 23 -15.38 20.91 -7.22
N PRO A 24 -16.63 20.93 -7.73
CA PRO A 24 -17.40 19.72 -7.92
C PRO A 24 -16.85 18.88 -9.09
N CYS A 25 -17.17 17.59 -9.10
CA CYS A 25 -16.90 16.69 -10.23
C CYS A 25 -17.31 17.30 -11.59
N ALA A 26 -16.35 17.46 -12.50
CA ALA A 26 -16.62 17.73 -13.91
C ALA A 26 -17.08 16.43 -14.59
N ALA A 27 -18.33 16.07 -14.32
CA ALA A 27 -18.92 14.81 -14.73
C ALA A 27 -18.96 14.65 -16.26
N ARG A 28 -18.48 13.50 -16.74
CA ARG A 28 -18.60 13.09 -18.14
C ARG A 28 -19.21 11.69 -18.22
N ASP A 29 -20.31 11.58 -18.94
CA ASP A 29 -20.89 10.30 -19.34
C ASP A 29 -19.96 9.58 -20.33
N VAL A 30 -19.64 8.33 -20.04
CA VAL A 30 -18.76 7.47 -20.86
C VAL A 30 -19.51 6.27 -21.46
N GLY A 31 -20.84 6.32 -21.47
CA GLY A 31 -21.75 5.29 -21.95
C GLY A 31 -22.23 4.35 -20.85
N LYS A 32 -23.33 3.62 -21.11
CA LYS A 32 -23.95 2.67 -20.16
C LYS A 32 -24.35 3.30 -18.80
N ASN A 33 -24.66 4.60 -18.78
CA ASN A 33 -24.91 5.38 -17.55
C ASN A 33 -23.71 5.42 -16.58
N PHE A 34 -22.49 5.21 -17.09
CA PHE A 34 -21.26 5.34 -16.32
C PHE A 34 -20.72 6.77 -16.42
N VAL A 35 -20.25 7.29 -15.29
CA VAL A 35 -19.78 8.67 -15.18
C VAL A 35 -18.41 8.71 -14.52
N VAL A 36 -17.50 9.49 -15.11
CA VAL A 36 -16.19 9.83 -14.56
C VAL A 36 -16.09 11.32 -14.25
N CYS A 37 -15.22 11.70 -13.32
CA CYS A 37 -14.83 13.09 -13.09
C CYS A 37 -13.60 13.40 -13.94
N VAL A 38 -13.69 14.43 -14.78
CA VAL A 38 -12.63 14.78 -15.72
C VAL A 38 -11.74 15.87 -15.13
N CYS A 39 -10.45 15.56 -14.98
CA CYS A 39 -9.44 16.53 -14.61
C CYS A 39 -8.55 16.90 -15.80
N ASN A 40 -8.09 18.15 -15.85
CA ASN A 40 -7.16 18.70 -16.82
C ASN A 40 -6.28 19.79 -16.17
N SER A 41 -5.33 20.34 -16.92
CA SER A 41 -4.30 21.24 -16.38
C SER A 41 -4.83 22.52 -15.72
N THR A 42 -6.11 22.85 -15.88
CA THR A 42 -6.74 24.03 -15.28
C THR A 42 -7.93 23.69 -14.37
N TYR A 43 -8.32 22.42 -14.24
CA TYR A 43 -9.48 22.02 -13.45
C TYR A 43 -9.37 20.58 -12.96
N CYS A 44 -9.68 20.34 -11.68
CA CYS A 44 -9.98 19.03 -11.13
C CYS A 44 -10.91 19.21 -9.94
N ASP A 45 -11.72 18.19 -9.65
CA ASP A 45 -12.55 18.16 -8.45
C ASP A 45 -11.75 17.89 -7.19
N ASP A 46 -12.27 18.37 -6.06
CA ASP A 46 -11.71 18.16 -4.73
C ASP A 46 -12.80 17.69 -3.75
N VAL A 47 -12.39 17.32 -2.54
CA VAL A 47 -13.29 16.88 -1.47
C VAL A 47 -13.52 18.04 -0.51
N GLU A 48 -14.76 18.50 -0.40
CA GLU A 48 -15.10 19.56 0.56
C GLU A 48 -14.74 19.11 1.99
N PRO A 49 -13.89 19.83 2.73
CA PRO A 49 -13.52 19.45 4.09
C PRO A 49 -14.72 19.36 5.03
N VAL A 50 -14.68 18.47 6.04
CA VAL A 50 -15.75 18.29 7.02
C VAL A 50 -16.14 19.63 7.67
N GLY A 51 -15.14 20.46 7.98
CA GLY A 51 -15.32 21.73 8.67
C GLY A 51 -15.64 21.55 10.16
N ASP A 52 -16.04 22.62 10.82
CA ASP A 52 -16.40 22.59 12.24
C ASP A 52 -17.81 22.02 12.42
N LEU A 53 -17.91 20.88 13.13
CA LEU A 53 -19.18 20.29 13.55
C LEU A 53 -19.47 20.65 15.01
N HIS A 54 -20.69 21.10 15.29
CA HIS A 54 -21.17 21.30 16.66
C HIS A 54 -21.84 20.04 17.22
N LEU A 55 -21.98 19.98 18.55
CA LEU A 55 -22.64 18.87 19.22
C LEU A 55 -24.03 18.60 18.62
N GLY A 56 -24.28 17.34 18.26
CA GLY A 56 -25.53 16.89 17.63
C GLY A 56 -25.57 17.03 16.11
N GLN A 57 -24.57 17.65 15.46
CA GLN A 57 -24.47 17.70 14.01
C GLN A 57 -23.62 16.54 13.48
N ALA A 58 -23.90 16.13 12.24
CA ALA A 58 -23.05 15.21 11.50
C ALA A 58 -22.91 15.69 10.05
N ALA A 59 -21.76 15.44 9.44
CA ALA A 59 -21.58 15.57 8.00
C ALA A 59 -21.93 14.25 7.31
N LEU A 60 -22.65 14.32 6.20
CA LEU A 60 -22.92 13.21 5.30
C LEU A 60 -22.17 13.47 4.00
N TYR A 61 -21.37 12.50 3.57
CA TYR A 61 -20.83 12.44 2.22
C TYR A 61 -21.51 11.31 1.48
N TYR A 62 -21.99 11.57 0.28
CA TYR A 62 -22.62 10.54 -0.54
C TYR A 62 -22.19 10.59 -2.00
N SER A 63 -22.10 9.39 -2.58
CA SER A 63 -21.85 9.16 -3.99
C SER A 63 -22.99 8.32 -4.56
N SER A 64 -23.26 8.42 -5.85
CA SER A 64 -24.36 7.70 -6.49
C SER A 64 -23.99 7.22 -7.89
N HIS A 65 -24.61 6.13 -8.33
CA HIS A 65 -24.48 5.60 -9.70
C HIS A 65 -24.65 6.68 -10.79
N SER A 66 -25.58 7.62 -10.61
CA SER A 66 -25.84 8.68 -11.58
C SER A 66 -24.66 9.65 -11.72
N ALA A 67 -24.46 10.57 -10.76
CA ALA A 67 -23.42 11.59 -10.88
C ALA A 67 -22.87 12.16 -9.57
N SER A 68 -23.51 11.92 -8.41
CA SER A 68 -23.01 12.43 -7.13
C SER A 68 -21.66 11.82 -6.78
N ARG A 69 -20.70 12.64 -6.37
CA ARG A 69 -19.33 12.24 -6.03
C ARG A 69 -18.93 12.97 -4.75
N LEU A 70 -18.91 12.23 -3.64
CA LEU A 70 -18.60 12.74 -2.30
C LEU A 70 -19.30 14.07 -1.98
N VAL A 71 -20.57 14.20 -2.38
CA VAL A 71 -21.35 15.42 -2.15
C VAL A 71 -21.60 15.54 -0.66
N LYS A 72 -21.19 16.67 -0.09
CA LYS A 72 -21.37 16.95 1.33
C LYS A 72 -22.77 17.51 1.62
N SER A 73 -23.36 17.03 2.70
CA SER A 73 -24.57 17.56 3.31
C SER A 73 -24.44 17.54 4.83
N ASN A 74 -25.24 18.34 5.53
CA ASN A 74 -25.26 18.36 6.99
C ASN A 74 -26.53 17.68 7.50
N LEU A 75 -26.35 16.66 8.33
CA LEU A 75 -27.44 16.00 9.04
C LEU A 75 -27.73 16.74 10.33
N ARG A 76 -29.04 16.85 10.63
CA ARG A 76 -29.55 17.33 11.89
C ARG A 76 -30.20 16.16 12.64
N PRO A 77 -30.05 16.10 13.96
CA PRO A 77 -30.63 15.04 14.75
C PRO A 77 -32.16 15.18 14.71
N SER A 78 -32.87 14.07 14.56
CA SER A 78 -34.32 14.00 14.59
C SER A 78 -34.76 12.91 15.57
N THR A 79 -35.79 13.20 16.36
CA THR A 79 -36.47 12.21 17.21
C THR A 79 -37.62 11.52 16.48
N ASP A 80 -38.01 12.05 15.32
CA ASP A 80 -39.12 11.52 14.53
C ASP A 80 -38.62 10.35 13.68
N ARG A 81 -39.08 9.15 14.02
CA ARG A 81 -38.79 7.90 13.33
C ARG A 81 -40.06 7.38 12.66
N ALA A 82 -40.01 7.11 11.36
CA ALA A 82 -41.08 6.40 10.67
C ALA A 82 -41.16 4.94 11.15
N GLU A 83 -42.37 4.39 11.31
CA GLU A 83 -42.58 3.04 11.86
C GLU A 83 -41.81 1.94 11.11
N ASP A 84 -41.65 2.06 9.79
CA ASP A 84 -40.95 1.08 8.94
C ASP A 84 -39.45 1.37 8.71
N SER A 85 -38.81 2.23 9.51
CA SER A 85 -37.41 2.60 9.29
C SER A 85 -36.43 1.53 9.80
N ILE A 86 -35.32 1.33 9.08
CA ILE A 86 -34.14 0.60 9.58
C ILE A 86 -33.48 1.43 10.68
N LEU A 87 -33.09 0.78 11.79
CA LEU A 87 -32.38 1.41 12.90
C LEU A 87 -31.01 0.76 13.07
N LEU A 88 -29.96 1.53 12.82
CA LEU A 88 -28.57 1.15 13.12
C LEU A 88 -28.15 1.85 14.42
N THR A 89 -27.77 1.07 15.43
CA THR A 89 -27.39 1.60 16.76
C THR A 89 -25.89 1.42 16.97
N LEU A 90 -25.20 2.51 17.31
CA LEU A 90 -23.78 2.50 17.66
C LEU A 90 -23.61 2.38 19.17
N ASP A 91 -22.92 1.33 19.65
CA ASP A 91 -22.47 1.24 21.04
C ASP A 91 -21.00 1.67 21.13
N SER A 92 -20.76 2.90 21.60
CA SER A 92 -19.42 3.47 21.72
C SER A 92 -18.56 2.82 22.82
N ARG A 93 -19.10 1.89 23.61
CA ARG A 93 -18.35 1.15 24.65
C ARG A 93 -17.68 -0.11 24.09
N THR A 94 -18.12 -0.59 22.93
CA THR A 94 -17.53 -1.73 22.24
C THR A 94 -16.52 -1.23 21.23
N THR A 95 -15.24 -1.51 21.47
CA THR A 95 -14.13 -1.12 20.59
C THR A 95 -13.52 -2.33 19.91
N TYR A 96 -13.03 -2.14 18.68
CA TYR A 96 -12.33 -3.17 17.90
C TYR A 96 -10.92 -2.69 17.52
N GLN A 97 -10.46 -2.99 16.31
CA GLN A 97 -9.15 -2.59 15.80
C GLN A 97 -8.99 -1.06 15.70
N LYS A 98 -7.73 -0.62 15.77
CA LYS A 98 -7.37 0.72 15.31
C LYS A 98 -7.10 0.69 13.81
N MET A 99 -7.70 1.61 13.07
CA MET A 99 -7.49 1.70 11.62
C MET A 99 -6.07 2.18 11.33
N LEU A 100 -5.31 1.38 10.57
CA LEU A 100 -3.96 1.75 10.14
C LEU A 100 -4.00 2.77 8.99
N GLY A 101 -5.01 2.70 8.13
CA GLY A 101 -5.20 3.64 7.04
C GLY A 101 -5.70 3.03 5.74
N PHE A 102 -5.78 3.87 4.71
CA PHE A 102 -6.14 3.51 3.33
C PHE A 102 -5.12 4.10 2.36
N GLY A 103 -4.96 3.49 1.19
CA GLY A 103 -3.82 3.77 0.35
C GLY A 103 -3.85 3.15 -1.04
N GLY A 104 -2.71 3.25 -1.72
CA GLY A 104 -2.45 2.63 -3.02
C GLY A 104 -0.97 2.30 -3.23
N ALA A 105 -0.65 1.70 -4.38
CA ALA A 105 0.71 1.28 -4.70
C ALA A 105 1.45 2.28 -5.61
N PHE A 106 2.72 2.52 -5.31
CA PHE A 106 3.67 3.29 -6.11
C PHE A 106 4.44 2.33 -7.03
N THR A 107 3.74 1.69 -7.96
CA THR A 107 4.34 0.82 -8.98
C THR A 107 5.04 1.64 -10.06
N ASP A 108 5.92 1.02 -10.84
CA ASP A 108 6.55 1.69 -11.98
C ASP A 108 5.49 2.18 -12.97
N SER A 109 4.48 1.37 -13.27
CA SER A 109 3.37 1.76 -14.14
C SER A 109 2.62 2.98 -13.62
N ALA A 110 2.34 3.07 -12.32
CA ALA A 110 1.69 4.25 -11.74
C ALA A 110 2.56 5.50 -11.94
N GLY A 111 3.85 5.39 -11.69
CA GLY A 111 4.77 6.51 -11.88
C GLY A 111 5.01 6.88 -13.36
N ILE A 112 5.05 5.91 -14.27
CA ILE A 112 5.12 6.14 -15.73
C ILE A 112 3.87 6.89 -16.21
N VAL A 113 2.68 6.44 -15.80
CA VAL A 113 1.42 7.10 -16.16
C VAL A 113 1.37 8.51 -15.62
N LEU A 114 1.77 8.74 -14.37
CA LEU A 114 1.90 10.09 -13.81
C LEU A 114 2.89 10.94 -14.60
N GLN A 115 4.08 10.42 -14.87
CA GLN A 115 5.13 11.17 -15.57
C GLN A 115 4.73 11.56 -16.99
N SER A 116 3.83 10.79 -17.63
CA SER A 116 3.26 11.12 -18.95
C SER A 116 2.37 12.37 -18.96
N LEU A 117 1.93 12.84 -17.79
CA LEU A 117 1.12 14.04 -17.63
C LEU A 117 1.99 15.30 -17.49
N PRO A 118 1.49 16.49 -17.85
CA PRO A 118 2.13 17.76 -17.48
C PRO A 118 2.32 17.85 -15.96
N LYS A 119 3.38 18.54 -15.51
CA LYS A 119 3.71 18.64 -14.06
C LYS A 119 2.54 19.11 -13.20
N SER A 120 1.75 20.10 -13.64
CA SER A 120 0.58 20.56 -12.90
C SER A 120 -0.49 19.47 -12.69
N MET A 121 -0.62 18.53 -13.64
CA MET A 121 -1.52 17.38 -13.51
C MET A 121 -0.96 16.31 -12.59
N GLN A 122 0.36 16.09 -12.59
CA GLN A 122 1.00 15.21 -11.60
C GLN A 122 0.72 15.71 -10.18
N ASP A 123 0.89 17.01 -9.96
CA ASP A 123 0.62 17.67 -8.68
C ASP A 123 -0.84 17.53 -8.28
N THR A 124 -1.76 17.74 -9.23
CA THR A 124 -3.20 17.63 -9.02
C THR A 124 -3.60 16.20 -8.63
N VAL A 125 -3.06 15.17 -9.29
CA VAL A 125 -3.38 13.77 -8.96
C VAL A 125 -2.85 13.40 -7.57
N LEU A 126 -1.63 13.82 -7.22
CA LEU A 126 -1.07 13.54 -5.90
C LEU A 126 -1.79 14.33 -4.79
N GLU A 127 -2.21 15.57 -5.04
CA GLU A 127 -3.09 16.34 -4.13
C GLU A 127 -4.42 15.63 -3.94
N GLY A 128 -5.01 15.09 -5.01
CA GLY A 128 -6.28 14.35 -4.94
C GLY A 128 -6.20 13.09 -4.07
N TYR A 129 -5.05 12.40 -4.03
CA TYR A 129 -4.88 11.21 -3.18
C TYR A 129 -4.37 11.54 -1.78
N TYR A 130 -3.31 12.35 -1.65
CA TYR A 130 -2.58 12.56 -0.39
C TYR A 130 -2.73 13.95 0.20
N GLY A 131 -3.27 14.90 -0.55
CA GLY A 131 -3.44 16.29 -0.14
C GLY A 131 -4.60 16.47 0.85
N PRO A 132 -4.58 17.59 1.61
CA PRO A 132 -5.60 17.88 2.61
C PRO A 132 -7.00 18.09 2.03
N ASN A 133 -7.11 18.44 0.75
CA ASN A 133 -8.40 18.60 0.05
C ASN A 133 -8.77 17.39 -0.82
N GLY A 134 -8.01 16.30 -0.73
CA GLY A 134 -8.25 15.05 -1.45
C GLY A 134 -8.82 13.94 -0.57
N LEU A 135 -8.49 12.70 -0.92
CA LEU A 135 -8.87 11.49 -0.19
C LEU A 135 -8.03 11.23 1.06
N GLN A 136 -6.96 12.01 1.28
CA GLN A 136 -6.07 11.93 2.44
C GLN A 136 -5.55 10.51 2.71
N TYR A 137 -5.06 9.83 1.67
CA TYR A 137 -4.42 8.52 1.78
C TYR A 137 -3.29 8.56 2.82
N THR A 138 -3.23 7.51 3.63
CA THR A 138 -2.29 7.38 4.75
C THR A 138 -1.40 6.15 4.63
N ILE A 139 -1.57 5.34 3.59
CA ILE A 139 -0.74 4.16 3.30
C ILE A 139 -0.20 4.25 1.86
N GLY A 140 1.05 3.88 1.67
CA GLY A 140 1.67 3.73 0.35
C GLY A 140 2.45 2.42 0.23
N ARG A 141 2.07 1.54 -0.69
CA ARG A 141 2.83 0.31 -0.97
C ARG A 141 3.88 0.58 -2.03
N VAL A 142 5.14 0.22 -1.78
CA VAL A 142 6.25 0.46 -2.72
C VAL A 142 6.88 -0.88 -3.08
N PRO A 143 6.79 -1.34 -4.34
CA PRO A 143 7.49 -2.54 -4.76
C PRO A 143 9.00 -2.46 -4.58
N MET A 144 9.64 -3.55 -4.16
CA MET A 144 11.09 -3.69 -4.21
C MET A 144 11.47 -4.20 -5.60
N ALA A 145 12.02 -3.31 -6.43
CA ALA A 145 12.33 -3.53 -7.84
C ALA A 145 11.10 -3.86 -8.71
N SER A 146 11.29 -4.65 -9.77
CA SER A 146 10.27 -4.89 -10.80
C SER A 146 9.12 -5.80 -10.38
N THR A 147 7.96 -5.57 -10.99
CA THR A 147 6.71 -6.32 -10.84
C THR A 147 6.12 -6.65 -12.21
N ASP A 148 4.92 -7.22 -12.25
CA ASP A 148 4.08 -7.28 -13.45
C ASP A 148 3.65 -5.90 -13.96
N PHE A 149 3.56 -4.91 -13.08
CA PHE A 149 3.36 -3.48 -13.39
C PHE A 149 4.67 -2.74 -13.70
N SER A 150 5.67 -3.44 -14.23
CA SER A 150 6.93 -2.89 -14.73
C SER A 150 7.10 -3.20 -16.22
N THR A 151 7.85 -2.36 -16.94
CA THR A 151 8.06 -2.55 -18.39
C THR A 151 9.07 -3.65 -18.73
N HIS A 152 9.88 -4.06 -17.76
CA HIS A 152 10.86 -5.13 -17.87
C HIS A 152 11.22 -5.73 -16.50
N GLU A 153 11.92 -6.87 -16.51
CA GLU A 153 12.47 -7.49 -15.29
C GLU A 153 13.78 -6.81 -14.89
N TYR A 154 13.87 -6.37 -13.65
CA TYR A 154 15.10 -5.89 -13.02
C TYR A 154 15.07 -6.13 -11.50
N SER A 155 16.25 -6.21 -10.90
CA SER A 155 16.47 -6.15 -9.46
C SER A 155 17.55 -5.13 -9.13
N TYR A 156 17.77 -4.89 -7.85
CA TYR A 156 18.84 -4.00 -7.40
C TYR A 156 20.21 -4.67 -7.39
N ALA A 157 20.31 -5.99 -7.61
CA ALA A 157 21.55 -6.75 -7.52
C ALA A 157 21.66 -7.83 -8.60
N ASP A 158 21.53 -7.44 -9.88
CA ASP A 158 21.51 -8.39 -11.01
C ASP A 158 22.88 -8.98 -11.39
N SER A 159 23.98 -8.52 -10.77
CA SER A 159 25.32 -9.07 -10.99
C SER A 159 25.44 -10.50 -10.40
N PRO A 160 25.61 -11.56 -11.23
CA PRO A 160 25.65 -12.92 -10.73
C PRO A 160 26.81 -13.17 -9.75
N GLY A 161 26.50 -13.80 -8.61
CA GLY A 161 27.49 -14.13 -7.59
C GLY A 161 27.88 -12.97 -6.67
N ASP A 162 27.18 -11.83 -6.74
CA ASP A 162 27.37 -10.71 -5.81
C ASP A 162 26.72 -10.96 -4.45
N PHE A 163 27.24 -11.95 -3.72
CA PHE A 163 26.76 -12.30 -2.38
C PHE A 163 26.99 -11.18 -1.35
N SER A 164 27.95 -10.28 -1.62
CA SER A 164 28.25 -9.09 -0.83
C SER A 164 27.32 -7.91 -1.07
N LEU A 165 26.49 -7.95 -2.12
CA LEU A 165 25.67 -6.81 -2.58
C LEU A 165 26.50 -5.55 -2.87
N ALA A 166 27.74 -5.74 -3.36
CA ALA A 166 28.66 -4.66 -3.67
C ALA A 166 28.20 -3.81 -4.86
N ASN A 167 27.47 -4.42 -5.79
CA ASN A 167 26.89 -3.78 -6.95
C ASN A 167 25.41 -3.44 -6.75
N PHE A 168 24.92 -3.45 -5.50
CA PHE A 168 23.53 -3.06 -5.22
C PHE A 168 23.30 -1.60 -5.61
N SER A 169 22.31 -1.35 -6.47
CA SER A 169 21.91 -0.01 -6.87
C SER A 169 20.41 0.07 -7.12
N LEU A 170 19.81 1.18 -6.68
CA LEU A 170 18.50 1.60 -7.16
C LEU A 170 18.56 1.90 -8.67
N THR A 171 17.45 1.70 -9.36
CA THR A 171 17.37 1.83 -10.83
C THR A 171 16.65 3.10 -11.24
N THR A 172 16.64 3.40 -12.54
CA THR A 172 15.94 4.56 -13.11
C THR A 172 14.48 4.64 -12.65
N GLU A 173 13.80 3.50 -12.50
CA GLU A 173 12.43 3.43 -12.02
C GLU A 173 12.27 3.99 -10.60
N ASP A 174 13.21 3.74 -9.69
CA ASP A 174 13.16 4.34 -8.36
C ASP A 174 13.35 5.86 -8.43
N TRP A 175 14.32 6.30 -9.23
CA TRP A 175 14.72 7.70 -9.34
C TRP A 175 13.71 8.57 -10.06
N GLU A 176 13.06 8.04 -11.10
CA GLU A 176 12.16 8.79 -11.97
C GLU A 176 10.68 8.60 -11.62
N TYR A 177 10.30 7.44 -11.09
CA TYR A 177 8.89 7.06 -10.93
C TYR A 177 8.45 6.86 -9.49
N LYS A 178 9.32 6.46 -8.56
CA LYS A 178 8.89 6.10 -7.20
C LYS A 178 9.27 7.16 -6.18
N ILE A 179 10.56 7.39 -5.98
CA ILE A 179 11.08 8.30 -4.93
C ILE A 179 10.48 9.71 -5.06
N PRO A 180 10.46 10.37 -6.25
CA PRO A 180 9.92 11.73 -6.35
C PRO A 180 8.46 11.83 -5.92
N TYR A 181 7.62 10.86 -6.29
CA TYR A 181 6.19 10.88 -5.93
C TYR A 181 5.93 10.45 -4.49
N ILE A 182 6.77 9.58 -3.91
CA ILE A 182 6.74 9.26 -2.48
C ILE A 182 7.06 10.51 -1.66
N ILE A 183 8.13 11.24 -1.99
CA ILE A 183 8.50 12.49 -1.32
C ILE A 183 7.36 13.52 -1.43
N GLN A 184 6.74 13.64 -2.60
CA GLN A 184 5.60 14.54 -2.78
C GLN A 184 4.40 14.12 -1.92
N ALA A 185 4.06 12.83 -1.87
CA ALA A 185 2.99 12.31 -0.99
C ALA A 185 3.30 12.54 0.50
N GLN A 186 4.57 12.40 0.92
CA GLN A 186 5.02 12.74 2.27
C GLN A 186 4.81 14.21 2.59
N GLN A 187 5.17 15.11 1.67
CA GLN A 187 4.97 16.55 1.86
C GLN A 187 3.50 16.93 1.98
N LEU A 188 2.65 16.39 1.09
CA LEU A 188 1.21 16.65 1.06
C LEU A 188 0.50 16.16 2.33
N SER A 189 0.91 15.00 2.84
CA SER A 189 0.37 14.41 4.07
C SER A 189 0.99 14.96 5.35
N GLY A 190 1.96 15.88 5.28
CA GLY A 190 2.70 16.34 6.45
C GLY A 190 3.47 15.21 7.15
N ASN A 191 3.96 14.23 6.38
CA ASN A 191 4.65 13.01 6.81
C ASN A 191 3.79 12.00 7.61
N SER A 192 2.46 12.06 7.51
CA SER A 192 1.60 11.08 8.18
C SER A 192 1.46 9.76 7.42
N THR A 193 1.80 9.71 6.13
CA THR A 193 1.69 8.50 5.30
C THR A 193 2.68 7.41 5.73
N ARG A 194 2.16 6.21 5.95
CA ARG A 194 2.93 4.99 6.25
C ARG A 194 3.27 4.28 4.95
N PHE A 195 4.55 4.28 4.59
CA PHE A 195 5.02 3.50 3.45
C PHE A 195 5.41 2.08 3.89
N PHE A 196 5.03 1.07 3.12
CA PHE A 196 5.55 -0.28 3.30
C PHE A 196 6.02 -0.86 1.98
N SER A 197 6.88 -1.87 2.03
CA SER A 197 7.46 -2.46 0.83
C SER A 197 7.27 -3.97 0.75
N SER A 198 7.22 -4.49 -0.48
CA SER A 198 7.05 -5.91 -0.78
C SER A 198 7.93 -6.27 -1.98
N PRO A 199 8.72 -7.36 -1.96
CA PRO A 199 9.43 -7.85 -3.13
C PRO A 199 8.60 -8.89 -3.89
N TRP A 200 8.65 -8.86 -5.23
CA TRP A 200 8.05 -9.89 -6.08
C TRP A 200 9.00 -11.05 -6.35
N SER A 201 10.30 -10.80 -6.45
CA SER A 201 11.30 -11.83 -6.72
C SER A 201 12.68 -11.42 -6.20
N ALA A 202 13.48 -12.41 -5.83
CA ALA A 202 14.93 -12.24 -5.72
C ALA A 202 15.59 -12.08 -7.12
N PRO A 203 16.83 -11.56 -7.19
CA PRO A 203 17.62 -11.58 -8.41
C PRO A 203 17.66 -12.96 -9.07
N ALA A 204 17.62 -13.00 -10.41
CA ALA A 204 17.50 -14.24 -11.18
C ALA A 204 18.57 -15.29 -10.81
N TRP A 205 19.82 -14.85 -10.60
CA TRP A 205 20.94 -15.73 -10.25
C TRP A 205 20.81 -16.39 -8.86
N MET A 206 19.95 -15.84 -7.99
CA MET A 206 19.63 -16.39 -6.67
C MET A 206 18.50 -17.42 -6.70
N LYS A 207 17.77 -17.58 -7.82
CA LYS A 207 16.60 -18.47 -7.93
C LYS A 207 16.92 -19.81 -8.58
N THR A 208 16.23 -20.87 -8.15
CA THR A 208 16.43 -22.25 -8.63
C THR A 208 16.21 -22.42 -10.12
N ASN A 209 15.32 -21.61 -10.69
CA ASN A 209 15.02 -21.59 -12.12
C ASN A 209 15.89 -20.59 -12.90
N GLY A 210 16.71 -19.76 -12.25
CA GLY A 210 17.56 -18.78 -12.93
C GLY A 210 16.81 -17.60 -13.56
N HIS A 211 15.54 -17.37 -13.21
CA HIS A 211 14.68 -16.34 -13.78
C HIS A 211 13.83 -15.67 -12.69
N MET A 212 13.50 -14.37 -12.82
CA MET A 212 12.58 -13.71 -11.89
C MET A 212 11.13 -14.16 -12.11
N LYS A 213 10.76 -14.37 -13.38
CA LYS A 213 9.52 -15.03 -13.78
C LYS A 213 9.61 -16.55 -13.69
N GLY A 214 8.45 -17.19 -13.70
CA GLY A 214 8.33 -18.62 -13.49
C GLY A 214 8.60 -19.01 -12.04
N GLY A 215 7.85 -19.99 -11.57
CA GLY A 215 7.97 -20.52 -10.22
C GLY A 215 9.38 -20.99 -9.88
N GLY A 216 9.75 -20.85 -8.62
CA GLY A 216 11.08 -21.15 -8.13
C GLY A 216 11.33 -20.52 -6.78
N ARG A 217 12.24 -21.13 -6.02
CA ARG A 217 12.65 -20.64 -4.69
C ARG A 217 14.10 -20.16 -4.73
N LEU A 218 14.58 -19.60 -3.63
CA LEU A 218 16.00 -19.32 -3.45
C LEU A 218 16.84 -20.61 -3.56
N ARG A 219 17.98 -20.52 -4.25
CA ARG A 219 18.94 -21.61 -4.42
C ARG A 219 19.62 -21.99 -3.11
N GLY A 220 20.15 -23.20 -3.09
CA GLY A 220 20.89 -23.72 -1.94
C GLY A 220 19.98 -24.14 -0.79
N GLN A 221 20.57 -24.24 0.40
CA GLN A 221 19.89 -24.65 1.62
C GLN A 221 19.36 -23.42 2.35
N GLU A 222 18.21 -23.56 3.03
CA GLU A 222 17.72 -22.55 3.97
C GLU A 222 18.82 -22.23 5.00
N GLY A 223 19.07 -20.94 5.28
CA GLY A 223 20.20 -20.52 6.11
C GLY A 223 21.55 -20.43 5.39
N GLY A 224 21.63 -20.89 4.15
CA GLY A 224 22.81 -20.78 3.29
C GLY A 224 23.06 -19.37 2.74
N GLU A 225 24.10 -19.23 1.93
CA GLU A 225 24.57 -17.94 1.41
C GLU A 225 23.50 -17.17 0.64
N TYR A 226 22.76 -17.82 -0.27
CA TYR A 226 21.66 -17.18 -1.02
C TYR A 226 20.56 -16.61 -0.11
N TYR A 227 20.17 -17.34 0.94
CA TYR A 227 19.13 -16.87 1.87
C TYR A 227 19.65 -15.73 2.74
N LYS A 228 20.92 -15.79 3.18
CA LYS A 228 21.57 -14.68 3.92
C LYS A 228 21.68 -13.42 3.07
N THR A 229 22.14 -13.55 1.83
CA THR A 229 22.21 -12.43 0.87
C THR A 229 20.82 -11.86 0.62
N TRP A 230 19.77 -12.70 0.53
CA TRP A 230 18.41 -12.20 0.38
C TRP A 230 17.94 -11.40 1.59
N ALA A 231 18.21 -11.83 2.82
CA ALA A 231 17.90 -11.03 4.01
C ALA A 231 18.67 -9.68 4.03
N ASN A 232 19.94 -9.69 3.61
CA ASN A 232 20.73 -8.45 3.51
C ASN A 232 20.25 -7.51 2.39
N TYR A 233 19.64 -8.05 1.33
CA TYR A 233 19.05 -7.27 0.24
C TYR A 233 17.94 -6.35 0.77
N PHE A 234 17.12 -6.83 1.72
CA PHE A 234 16.10 -6.00 2.39
C PHE A 234 16.74 -4.85 3.15
N VAL A 235 17.75 -5.15 3.98
CA VAL A 235 18.44 -4.12 4.77
C VAL A 235 19.03 -3.06 3.84
N ARG A 236 19.69 -3.49 2.76
CA ARG A 236 20.30 -2.60 1.77
C ARG A 236 19.26 -1.73 1.06
N PHE A 237 18.11 -2.28 0.69
CA PHE A 237 17.00 -1.52 0.10
C PHE A 237 16.56 -0.35 0.98
N PHE A 238 16.27 -0.61 2.25
CA PHE A 238 15.82 0.43 3.17
C PHE A 238 16.92 1.46 3.47
N GLU A 239 18.19 1.02 3.55
CA GLU A 239 19.32 1.94 3.69
C GLU A 239 19.46 2.87 2.49
N GLU A 240 19.31 2.36 1.26
CA GLU A 240 19.38 3.21 0.06
C GLU A 240 18.17 4.15 -0.04
N TYR A 241 16.95 3.71 0.28
CA TYR A 241 15.78 4.61 0.29
C TYR A 241 15.88 5.68 1.39
N HIS A 242 16.39 5.33 2.59
CA HIS A 242 16.60 6.29 3.67
C HIS A 242 17.56 7.42 3.27
N LYS A 243 18.66 7.09 2.56
CA LYS A 243 19.59 8.11 2.02
C LYS A 243 18.91 9.12 1.10
N ASN A 244 17.77 8.76 0.52
CA ASN A 244 16.97 9.58 -0.38
C ASN A 244 15.73 10.19 0.29
N GLY A 245 15.70 10.22 1.62
CA GLY A 245 14.65 10.87 2.40
C GLY A 245 13.35 10.07 2.52
N VAL A 246 13.37 8.78 2.17
CA VAL A 246 12.19 7.90 2.27
C VAL A 246 12.40 6.89 3.40
N ASP A 247 11.64 7.08 4.47
CA ASP A 247 11.53 6.13 5.57
C ASP A 247 10.30 5.23 5.41
N PHE A 248 10.45 3.97 5.78
CA PHE A 248 9.37 2.99 5.72
C PHE A 248 8.81 2.68 7.11
N TRP A 249 7.52 2.43 7.16
CA TRP A 249 6.80 1.93 8.32
C TRP A 249 6.84 0.39 8.41
N GLY A 250 6.77 -0.30 7.27
CA GLY A 250 6.65 -1.76 7.27
C GLY A 250 7.22 -2.44 6.02
N VAL A 251 7.20 -3.76 6.05
CA VAL A 251 7.67 -4.62 4.95
C VAL A 251 6.97 -5.97 4.98
N THR A 252 6.69 -6.55 3.83
CA THR A 252 6.21 -7.94 3.71
C THR A 252 7.36 -8.87 3.34
N VAL A 253 7.30 -10.16 3.72
CA VAL A 253 8.39 -11.10 3.45
C VAL A 253 8.54 -11.39 1.94
N GLN A 254 7.43 -11.49 1.23
CA GLN A 254 7.37 -11.85 -0.18
C GLN A 254 5.95 -11.54 -0.68
N ASN A 255 5.81 -10.87 -1.82
CA ASN A 255 4.52 -10.76 -2.49
C ASN A 255 4.09 -12.13 -3.02
N GLU A 256 2.89 -12.56 -2.67
CA GLU A 256 2.23 -13.79 -3.14
C GLU A 256 3.16 -15.01 -3.17
N PRO A 257 3.75 -15.41 -2.03
CA PRO A 257 4.70 -16.53 -1.97
C PRO A 257 4.16 -17.84 -2.56
N THR A 258 2.84 -18.06 -2.55
CA THR A 258 2.23 -19.27 -3.11
C THR A 258 2.27 -19.30 -4.64
N SER A 259 2.24 -18.13 -5.30
CA SER A 259 2.32 -18.04 -6.76
C SER A 259 3.59 -18.67 -7.34
N GLY A 260 4.67 -18.66 -6.57
CA GLY A 260 5.95 -19.26 -6.94
C GLY A 260 5.94 -20.78 -7.04
N LEU A 261 4.86 -21.46 -6.59
CA LEU A 261 4.64 -22.89 -6.84
C LEU A 261 4.43 -23.19 -8.33
N ASN A 262 3.86 -22.25 -9.08
CA ASN A 262 3.55 -22.45 -10.49
C ASN A 262 4.80 -22.19 -11.35
N PRO A 263 5.42 -23.23 -11.95
CA PRO A 263 6.62 -23.05 -12.78
C PRO A 263 6.38 -22.13 -13.99
N ASP A 264 5.13 -22.03 -14.46
CA ASP A 264 4.73 -21.24 -15.62
C ASP A 264 4.09 -19.89 -15.24
N TYR A 265 4.27 -19.45 -13.99
CA TYR A 265 3.75 -18.16 -13.54
C TYR A 265 4.33 -17.01 -14.37
N ARG A 266 3.46 -16.10 -14.83
CA ARG A 266 3.75 -15.22 -15.97
C ARG A 266 4.60 -14.00 -15.63
N TRP A 267 4.67 -13.63 -14.37
CA TRP A 267 5.43 -12.48 -13.89
C TRP A 267 6.32 -12.84 -12.70
N GLN A 268 7.03 -11.84 -12.18
CA GLN A 268 8.01 -11.96 -11.12
C GLN A 268 7.36 -12.60 -9.89
N THR A 269 7.92 -13.70 -9.44
CA THR A 269 7.40 -14.46 -8.28
C THR A 269 8.53 -15.20 -7.59
N MET A 270 8.36 -15.54 -6.31
CA MET A 270 9.27 -16.44 -5.62
C MET A 270 8.54 -17.27 -4.57
N TYR A 271 8.80 -18.58 -4.61
CA TYR A 271 8.14 -19.53 -3.73
C TYR A 271 8.67 -19.50 -2.30
N PHE A 272 7.76 -19.32 -1.36
CA PHE A 272 7.91 -19.74 0.03
C PHE A 272 6.71 -20.60 0.41
N SER A 273 6.94 -21.68 1.18
CA SER A 273 5.87 -22.25 2.01
C SER A 273 5.80 -21.50 3.34
N ALA A 274 4.70 -21.62 4.08
CA ALA A 274 4.59 -21.06 5.44
C ALA A 274 5.75 -21.49 6.36
N ALA A 275 6.24 -22.73 6.23
CA ALA A 275 7.38 -23.23 7.01
C ALA A 275 8.71 -22.60 6.57
N MET A 276 8.91 -22.39 5.26
CA MET A 276 10.07 -21.67 4.73
C MET A 276 10.07 -20.21 5.19
N GLU A 277 8.92 -19.54 5.12
CA GLU A 277 8.76 -18.15 5.55
C GLU A 277 9.04 -18.02 7.04
N ARG A 278 8.46 -18.88 7.89
CA ARG A 278 8.78 -18.96 9.32
C ARG A 278 10.28 -19.07 9.56
N ASN A 279 10.94 -20.02 8.90
CA ASN A 279 12.37 -20.28 9.09
C ASN A 279 13.22 -19.09 8.61
N PHE A 280 12.83 -18.44 7.51
CA PHE A 280 13.51 -17.27 6.99
C PHE A 280 13.36 -16.06 7.92
N VAL A 281 12.14 -15.77 8.40
CA VAL A 281 11.86 -14.72 9.37
C VAL A 281 12.65 -14.93 10.66
N LYS A 282 12.55 -16.13 11.25
CA LYS A 282 13.20 -16.50 12.52
C LYS A 282 14.72 -16.40 12.46
N ASN A 283 15.33 -17.01 11.44
CA ASN A 283 16.77 -17.26 11.44
C ASN A 283 17.57 -16.20 10.67
N LEU A 284 16.94 -15.43 9.78
CA LEU A 284 17.65 -14.56 8.85
C LEU A 284 17.05 -13.15 8.77
N LEU A 285 15.84 -13.01 8.23
CA LEU A 285 15.27 -11.69 7.94
C LEU A 285 15.02 -10.88 9.22
N GLY A 286 14.40 -11.47 10.23
CA GLY A 286 14.14 -10.81 11.52
C GLY A 286 15.43 -10.28 12.16
N PRO A 287 16.46 -11.12 12.38
CA PRO A 287 17.77 -10.68 12.87
C PRO A 287 18.44 -9.62 11.98
N ALA A 288 18.40 -9.77 10.66
CA ALA A 288 19.00 -8.82 9.72
C ALA A 288 18.33 -7.44 9.82
N LEU A 289 16.99 -7.37 9.85
CA LEU A 289 16.26 -6.11 10.03
C LEU A 289 16.59 -5.46 11.39
N LYS A 290 16.79 -6.23 12.47
CA LYS A 290 17.19 -5.65 13.76
C LYS A 290 18.62 -5.10 13.79
N SER A 291 19.47 -5.46 12.82
CA SER A 291 20.89 -5.08 12.81
C SER A 291 21.18 -3.66 12.33
N SER A 292 20.25 -3.03 11.59
CA SER A 292 20.44 -1.68 11.04
C SER A 292 19.52 -0.67 11.71
N PRO A 293 19.99 0.55 12.03
CA PRO A 293 19.17 1.57 12.66
C PRO A 293 17.97 2.01 11.82
N TYR A 294 18.00 1.78 10.50
CA TYR A 294 16.96 2.17 9.55
C TYR A 294 15.88 1.11 9.34
N THR A 295 16.11 -0.12 9.80
CA THR A 295 15.18 -1.24 9.61
C THR A 295 14.70 -1.89 10.91
N LYS A 296 15.37 -1.63 12.03
CA LYS A 296 15.07 -2.26 13.32
C LYS A 296 13.64 -2.05 13.82
N ASP A 297 12.98 -0.97 13.41
CA ASP A 297 11.65 -0.60 13.88
C ASP A 297 10.53 -0.91 12.85
N LEU A 298 10.89 -1.45 11.68
CA LEU A 298 9.92 -1.83 10.65
C LEU A 298 8.90 -2.86 11.17
N LYS A 299 7.66 -2.69 10.73
CA LYS A 299 6.60 -3.68 10.92
C LYS A 299 6.70 -4.75 9.85
N LEU A 300 7.27 -5.89 10.21
CA LEU A 300 7.34 -7.06 9.33
C LEU A 300 5.98 -7.76 9.28
N MET A 301 5.48 -7.99 8.08
CA MET A 301 4.21 -8.64 7.79
C MET A 301 4.45 -9.94 7.03
N ILE A 302 3.72 -10.98 7.43
CA ILE A 302 3.78 -12.32 6.81
C ILE A 302 2.61 -12.55 5.86
N ASN A 303 2.66 -13.65 5.09
CA ASN A 303 1.65 -14.03 4.09
C ASN A 303 1.72 -13.14 2.82
N ASP A 304 1.16 -11.92 2.85
CA ASP A 304 1.07 -11.01 1.67
C ASP A 304 0.55 -11.72 0.41
N ASP A 305 -0.50 -12.51 0.63
CA ASP A 305 -1.12 -13.41 -0.32
C ASP A 305 -2.62 -13.52 0.00
N GLN A 306 -3.36 -14.29 -0.79
CA GLN A 306 -4.80 -14.45 -0.63
C GLN A 306 -5.21 -14.93 0.76
N ARG A 307 -6.42 -14.53 1.19
CA ARG A 307 -6.98 -14.95 2.48
C ARG A 307 -7.24 -16.45 2.60
N PHE A 308 -7.23 -17.22 1.49
CA PHE A 308 -7.41 -18.69 1.53
C PHE A 308 -6.28 -19.41 2.28
N ASN A 309 -5.10 -18.80 2.38
CA ASN A 309 -3.96 -19.34 3.13
C ASN A 309 -4.20 -19.32 4.65
N LEU A 310 -5.19 -18.56 5.11
CA LEU A 310 -5.49 -18.36 6.51
C LEU A 310 -6.56 -19.35 7.03
N PRO A 311 -6.55 -19.68 8.33
CA PRO A 311 -5.59 -19.26 9.36
C PRO A 311 -4.25 -20.03 9.34
N GLN A 312 -4.11 -21.09 8.54
CA GLN A 312 -3.01 -22.06 8.64
C GLN A 312 -1.63 -21.44 8.43
N TRP A 313 -1.51 -20.47 7.52
CA TRP A 313 -0.26 -19.75 7.30
C TRP A 313 0.19 -18.98 8.54
N ALA A 314 -0.75 -18.24 9.16
CA ALA A 314 -0.53 -17.53 10.41
C ALA A 314 -0.22 -18.50 11.56
N ASP A 315 -0.98 -19.58 11.71
CA ASP A 315 -0.74 -20.62 12.73
C ASP A 315 0.67 -21.21 12.63
N THR A 316 1.16 -21.45 11.41
CA THR A 316 2.48 -22.03 11.17
C THR A 316 3.60 -21.10 11.61
N ILE A 317 3.49 -19.80 11.31
CA ILE A 317 4.55 -18.83 11.57
C ILE A 317 4.45 -18.28 12.99
N LEU A 318 3.27 -17.82 13.40
CA LEU A 318 3.03 -17.19 14.70
C LEU A 318 2.99 -18.20 15.85
N GLY A 319 2.76 -19.48 15.56
CA GLY A 319 2.89 -20.58 16.52
C GLY A 319 4.33 -20.89 16.95
N ASP A 320 5.34 -20.35 16.27
CA ASP A 320 6.76 -20.43 16.69
C ASP A 320 7.18 -19.09 17.32
N PRO A 321 7.34 -19.01 18.66
CA PRO A 321 7.68 -17.76 19.35
C PRO A 321 8.96 -17.07 18.84
N GLU A 322 9.90 -17.84 18.30
CA GLU A 322 11.15 -17.30 17.79
C GLU A 322 10.98 -16.63 16.42
N ALA A 323 9.95 -17.00 15.65
CA ALA A 323 9.55 -16.25 14.46
C ALA A 323 8.61 -15.10 14.86
N ALA A 324 7.61 -15.38 15.69
CA ALA A 324 6.55 -14.46 16.08
C ALA A 324 7.08 -13.15 16.68
N LYS A 325 8.19 -13.19 17.45
CA LYS A 325 8.84 -12.00 18.02
C LYS A 325 9.31 -10.95 17.00
N TYR A 326 9.45 -11.32 15.73
CA TYR A 326 9.81 -10.40 14.64
C TYR A 326 8.60 -9.92 13.83
N VAL A 327 7.46 -10.59 13.93
CA VAL A 327 6.27 -10.31 13.11
C VAL A 327 5.39 -9.28 13.83
N ALA A 328 4.83 -8.34 13.07
CA ALA A 328 3.90 -7.33 13.57
C ALA A 328 2.45 -7.58 13.11
N GLY A 329 2.27 -8.23 11.96
CA GLY A 329 0.94 -8.48 11.40
C GLY A 329 0.93 -9.47 10.24
N VAL A 330 -0.26 -9.74 9.72
CA VAL A 330 -0.55 -10.61 8.59
C VAL A 330 -1.09 -9.76 7.45
N ALA A 331 -0.45 -9.83 6.28
CA ALA A 331 -0.86 -9.15 5.07
C ALA A 331 -1.76 -10.07 4.22
N VAL A 332 -2.84 -9.54 3.63
CA VAL A 332 -3.81 -10.31 2.83
C VAL A 332 -4.21 -9.62 1.53
N HIS A 333 -4.47 -10.41 0.49
CA HIS A 333 -4.98 -10.00 -0.83
C HIS A 333 -6.40 -10.55 -1.08
N TRP A 334 -7.13 -9.98 -2.06
CA TRP A 334 -8.57 -10.19 -2.26
C TRP A 334 -8.99 -11.10 -3.45
N TYR A 335 -8.06 -11.58 -4.27
CA TYR A 335 -8.36 -12.04 -5.64
C TYR A 335 -9.10 -13.38 -5.70
N GLU A 336 -9.11 -14.10 -4.59
CA GLU A 336 -9.75 -15.40 -4.40
C GLU A 336 -10.82 -15.37 -3.29
N ASP A 337 -11.39 -14.20 -3.04
CA ASP A 337 -12.35 -14.00 -1.95
C ASP A 337 -13.67 -14.76 -2.11
N ASN A 338 -13.97 -15.20 -3.33
CA ASN A 338 -15.10 -16.11 -3.60
C ASN A 338 -14.84 -17.56 -3.14
N GLU A 339 -13.58 -17.94 -2.91
CA GLU A 339 -13.23 -19.31 -2.50
C GLU A 339 -13.37 -19.50 -0.99
N VAL A 340 -13.20 -18.42 -0.22
CA VAL A 340 -13.19 -18.45 1.25
C VAL A 340 -13.87 -17.21 1.84
N PRO A 341 -14.76 -17.36 2.85
CA PRO A 341 -15.48 -16.22 3.43
C PRO A 341 -14.57 -15.35 4.31
N ALA A 342 -14.85 -14.04 4.37
CA ALA A 342 -14.13 -13.06 5.21
C ALA A 342 -14.03 -13.45 6.70
N SER A 343 -14.95 -14.29 7.20
CA SER A 343 -14.90 -14.86 8.56
C SER A 343 -13.58 -15.62 8.89
N VAL A 344 -12.80 -16.00 7.88
CA VAL A 344 -11.44 -16.54 8.05
C VAL A 344 -10.49 -15.52 8.69
N LEU A 345 -10.68 -14.23 8.42
CA LEU A 345 -9.92 -13.13 9.03
C LEU A 345 -10.27 -13.02 10.52
N THR A 346 -11.56 -13.13 10.87
CA THR A 346 -12.01 -13.21 12.27
C THR A 346 -11.40 -14.41 12.99
N THR A 347 -11.38 -15.58 12.33
CA THR A 347 -10.76 -16.80 12.89
C THR A 347 -9.27 -16.60 13.13
N THR A 348 -8.57 -15.96 12.19
CA THR A 348 -7.14 -15.65 12.30
C THR A 348 -6.87 -14.69 13.45
N HIS A 349 -7.64 -13.59 13.54
CA HIS A 349 -7.54 -12.63 14.65
C HIS A 349 -7.79 -13.30 16.00
N ASN A 350 -8.83 -14.14 16.13
CA ASN A 350 -9.13 -14.82 17.39
C ASN A 350 -8.01 -15.79 17.82
N ARG A 351 -7.26 -16.38 16.88
CA ARG A 351 -6.12 -17.25 17.18
C ARG A 351 -4.84 -16.46 17.50
N HIS A 352 -4.66 -15.30 16.89
CA HIS A 352 -3.45 -14.46 17.01
C HIS A 352 -3.81 -12.98 17.24
N PRO A 353 -4.46 -12.63 18.37
CA PRO A 353 -5.08 -11.31 18.57
C PRO A 353 -4.08 -10.16 18.70
N ASP A 354 -2.83 -10.46 19.01
CA ASP A 354 -1.75 -9.47 19.19
C ASP A 354 -1.14 -8.99 17.86
N PHE A 355 -1.52 -9.62 16.73
CA PHE A 355 -1.00 -9.32 15.40
C PHE A 355 -2.11 -8.67 14.55
N PHE A 356 -1.82 -7.51 13.95
CA PHE A 356 -2.81 -6.85 13.10
C PHE A 356 -2.99 -7.63 11.79
N ILE A 357 -4.16 -7.49 11.16
CA ILE A 357 -4.40 -7.93 9.78
C ILE A 357 -4.49 -6.67 8.92
N LEU A 358 -3.81 -6.65 7.77
CA LEU A 358 -3.83 -5.55 6.82
C LEU A 358 -4.10 -6.09 5.41
N ALA A 359 -5.14 -5.58 4.75
CA ALA A 359 -5.31 -5.77 3.32
C ALA A 359 -4.25 -4.94 2.58
N THR A 360 -3.32 -5.61 1.91
CA THR A 360 -2.13 -4.98 1.29
C THR A 360 -2.26 -4.81 -0.21
N GLU A 361 -3.16 -5.56 -0.86
CA GLU A 361 -3.43 -5.45 -2.28
C GLU A 361 -4.87 -5.87 -2.64
N ALA A 362 -5.52 -5.06 -3.48
CA ALA A 362 -6.83 -5.34 -4.05
C ALA A 362 -6.91 -4.67 -5.43
N CYS A 363 -7.35 -5.40 -6.45
CA CYS A 363 -7.60 -4.81 -7.76
C CYS A 363 -8.75 -5.45 -8.54
N GLU A 364 -9.49 -4.60 -9.26
CA GLU A 364 -10.51 -5.03 -10.22
C GLU A 364 -9.93 -5.18 -11.62
N GLY A 365 -10.55 -6.05 -12.44
CA GLY A 365 -10.09 -6.28 -13.82
C GLY A 365 -8.88 -7.20 -13.93
N TYR A 366 -8.57 -7.98 -12.90
CA TYR A 366 -7.45 -8.91 -12.83
C TYR A 366 -7.67 -10.20 -13.66
N LEU A 367 -8.93 -10.56 -13.96
CA LEU A 367 -9.23 -11.75 -14.73
C LEU A 367 -8.89 -11.53 -16.21
N PRO A 368 -8.25 -12.51 -16.90
CA PRO A 368 -7.96 -12.40 -18.33
C PRO A 368 -9.17 -12.11 -19.21
N THR A 369 -10.38 -12.44 -18.75
CA THR A 369 -11.66 -12.23 -19.45
C THR A 369 -12.20 -10.81 -19.32
N GLN A 370 -11.73 -10.01 -18.33
CA GLN A 370 -12.25 -8.67 -18.05
C GLN A 370 -11.65 -7.59 -18.96
N GLY A 371 -10.51 -7.84 -19.61
CA GLY A 371 -9.99 -7.01 -20.69
C GLY A 371 -9.49 -5.63 -20.26
N LYS A 372 -9.93 -4.56 -20.95
CA LYS A 372 -9.44 -3.17 -20.77
C LYS A 372 -10.11 -2.48 -19.57
N PRO A 373 -9.52 -1.38 -19.05
CA PRO A 373 -10.18 -0.55 -18.05
C PRO A 373 -11.60 -0.14 -18.47
N VAL A 374 -12.57 -0.32 -17.57
CA VAL A 374 -13.96 0.09 -17.78
C VAL A 374 -14.18 1.41 -17.06
N LEU A 375 -14.24 2.49 -17.82
CA LEU A 375 -14.36 3.84 -17.27
C LEU A 375 -15.74 4.03 -16.62
N GLY A 376 -15.75 4.55 -15.38
CA GLY A 376 -16.98 4.92 -14.66
C GLY A 376 -17.83 3.76 -14.17
N ASP A 377 -17.29 2.53 -14.16
CA ASP A 377 -18.00 1.33 -13.72
C ASP A 377 -18.35 1.39 -12.23
N TRP A 378 -19.63 1.60 -11.93
CA TRP A 378 -20.13 1.69 -10.56
C TRP A 378 -20.08 0.35 -9.83
N GLY A 379 -20.24 -0.77 -10.55
CA GLY A 379 -20.20 -2.10 -9.93
C GLY A 379 -18.82 -2.40 -9.34
N ARG A 380 -17.74 -1.98 -10.03
CA ARG A 380 -16.38 -2.07 -9.48
C ARG A 380 -16.22 -1.24 -8.21
N ALA A 381 -16.80 -0.03 -8.15
CA ALA A 381 -16.77 0.78 -6.94
C ALA A 381 -17.50 0.10 -5.77
N GLU A 382 -18.62 -0.58 -6.05
CA GLU A 382 -19.35 -1.38 -5.06
C GLU A 382 -18.53 -2.59 -4.58
N THR A 383 -17.78 -3.28 -5.46
CA THR A 383 -16.87 -4.36 -5.04
C THR A 383 -15.83 -3.85 -4.03
N TYR A 384 -15.16 -2.73 -4.34
CA TYR A 384 -14.20 -2.10 -3.41
C TYR A 384 -14.85 -1.72 -2.08
N ALA A 385 -16.04 -1.12 -2.10
CA ALA A 385 -16.73 -0.73 -0.87
C ALA A 385 -17.15 -1.94 -0.03
N ASN A 386 -17.64 -3.01 -0.66
CA ASN A 386 -18.04 -4.22 0.04
C ASN A 386 -16.84 -4.90 0.69
N ASP A 387 -15.74 -5.08 -0.03
CA ASP A 387 -14.51 -5.68 0.53
C ASP A 387 -13.94 -4.89 1.71
N ILE A 388 -13.95 -3.55 1.64
CA ILE A 388 -13.47 -2.70 2.74
C ILE A 388 -14.37 -2.82 4.00
N ILE A 389 -15.66 -3.12 3.82
CA ILE A 389 -16.64 -3.20 4.92
C ILE A 389 -16.65 -4.61 5.56
N GLU A 390 -16.38 -5.67 4.80
CA GLU A 390 -16.24 -7.05 5.29
C GLU A 390 -15.04 -7.23 6.23
#